data_AF-S4NUZ0-F1
#
_entry.id   AF-S4NUZ0-F1
#
_cell.length_a   1.000
_cell.length_b   1.000
_cell.length_c   1.000
_cell.angle_alpha   90.00
_cell.angle_beta   90.00
_cell.angle_gamma   90.00
#
_symmetry.space_group_name_H-M   'P 1'
#
loop_
_entity.id
_entity.type
_entity.pdbx_description
1 polymer ?
#
loop_
_entity_poly.entity_id
_entity_poly.type
_entity_poly.pdbx_seq_one_letter_code
_entity_poly.pdbx_strand_id
1 'polypeptide(L)'
;MKRDAVYARCHDLVKRYVLKTLDWEPKTAPRGAVAAMSYFYDVAADAGIIDVMKGGTVSVSQYRASAIKACSASNVDQPWACVDLVYVVTLLQDAYKIRDNERISLFK
;
A
#
# COMPACT_ATOMS: atom_id res chain seq x y z
N MET A 1 -16.84 -0.79 10.81
CA MET A 1 -17.94 -0.10 10.10
C MET A 1 -17.60 1.33 9.66
N LYS A 2 -17.38 2.32 10.55
CA LYS A 2 -16.99 3.68 10.10
C LYS A 2 -15.59 3.73 9.44
N ARG A 3 -14.61 3.00 10.00
CA ARG A 3 -13.21 2.99 9.54
C ARG A 3 -13.07 2.43 8.13
N ASP A 4 -13.68 1.27 7.89
CA ASP A 4 -13.65 0.58 6.61
C ASP A 4 -14.31 1.42 5.51
N ALA A 5 -15.37 2.18 5.84
CA ALA A 5 -16.04 3.05 4.88
C ALA A 5 -15.18 4.26 4.44
N VAL A 6 -14.39 4.84 5.35
CA VAL A 6 -13.47 5.94 5.00
C VAL A 6 -12.33 5.43 4.12
N TYR A 7 -11.71 4.32 4.53
CA TYR A 7 -10.70 3.63 3.72
C TYR A 7 -11.23 3.28 2.32
N ALA A 8 -12.42 2.67 2.23
CA ALA A 8 -13.01 2.28 0.95
C ALA A 8 -13.22 3.48 0.02
N ARG A 9 -13.73 4.61 0.53
CA ARG A 9 -13.89 5.84 -0.28
C ARG A 9 -12.56 6.39 -0.77
N CYS A 10 -11.54 6.40 0.08
CA CYS A 10 -10.19 6.84 -0.31
C CYS A 10 -9.62 5.91 -1.39
N HIS A 11 -9.72 4.59 -1.17
CA HIS A 11 -9.28 3.57 -2.11
C HIS A 11 -9.97 3.69 -3.47
N ASP A 12 -11.28 3.86 -3.52
CA ASP A 12 -12.02 4.05 -4.77
C ASP A 12 -11.60 5.32 -5.52
N LEU A 13 -11.30 6.40 -4.80
CA LEU A 13 -10.82 7.64 -5.43
C LEU A 13 -9.42 7.48 -5.98
N VAL A 14 -8.49 6.95 -5.18
CA VAL A 14 -7.09 6.74 -5.56
C VAL A 14 -7.01 5.74 -6.71
N LYS A 15 -7.69 4.59 -6.61
CA LYS A 15 -7.76 3.59 -7.67
C LYS A 15 -8.22 4.15 -9.00
N ARG A 16 -9.31 4.94 -9.01
CA ARG A 16 -9.80 5.58 -10.24
C ARG A 16 -8.78 6.51 -10.85
N TYR A 17 -8.07 7.29 -10.05
CA TYR A 17 -7.02 8.18 -10.53
C TYR A 17 -5.83 7.38 -11.08
N VAL A 18 -5.25 6.50 -10.26
CA VAL A 18 -4.05 5.73 -10.58
C VAL A 18 -4.25 4.91 -11.84
N LEU A 19 -5.30 4.10 -11.92
CA LEU A 19 -5.53 3.23 -13.08
C LEU A 19 -5.82 4.02 -14.37
N LYS A 20 -6.33 5.25 -14.26
CA LYS A 20 -6.52 6.14 -15.42
C LYS A 20 -5.19 6.76 -15.90
N THR A 21 -4.24 6.95 -15.00
CA THR A 21 -2.94 7.58 -15.29
C THR A 21 -1.85 6.60 -15.71
N LEU A 22 -2.07 5.29 -15.55
CA LEU A 22 -1.12 4.28 -16.00
C LEU A 22 -1.24 4.09 -17.52
N ASP A 23 -0.14 4.30 -18.23
CA ASP A 23 -0.06 3.99 -19.67
C ASP A 23 -0.10 2.48 -19.94
N TRP A 24 0.26 1.68 -18.94
CA TRP A 24 0.31 0.22 -19.04
C TRP A 24 0.12 -0.45 -17.67
N GLU A 25 -0.56 -1.60 -17.66
CA GLU A 25 -0.67 -2.49 -16.50
C GLU A 25 -0.41 -3.96 -16.87
N PRO A 26 0.16 -4.77 -15.95
CA PRO A 26 0.34 -6.20 -16.18
C PRO A 26 -1.01 -6.95 -16.11
N LYS A 27 -1.19 -7.95 -16.98
CA LYS A 27 -2.38 -8.82 -16.98
C LYS A 27 -2.43 -9.78 -15.78
N THR A 28 -1.26 -10.11 -15.22
CA THR A 28 -1.10 -11.07 -14.12
C THR A 28 -0.05 -10.57 -13.15
N ALA A 29 -0.10 -11.06 -11.91
CA ALA A 29 0.92 -10.78 -10.91
C ALA A 29 2.34 -11.12 -11.40
N PRO A 30 3.37 -10.45 -10.89
CA PRO A 30 4.76 -10.88 -11.07
C PRO A 30 4.93 -12.35 -10.67
N ARG A 31 5.84 -13.05 -11.35
CA ARG A 31 6.17 -14.44 -11.04
C ARG A 31 7.42 -14.50 -10.17
N GLY A 32 7.46 -15.44 -9.25
CA GLY A 32 8.62 -15.66 -8.38
C GLY A 32 8.65 -14.71 -7.19
N ALA A 33 9.85 -14.42 -6.68
CA ALA A 33 10.02 -13.52 -5.55
C ALA A 33 9.80 -12.06 -5.97
N VAL A 34 8.95 -11.34 -5.23
CA VAL A 34 8.69 -9.92 -5.46
C VAL A 34 9.54 -9.07 -4.51
N ALA A 35 10.21 -8.08 -5.09
CA ALA A 35 10.90 -7.04 -4.35
C ALA A 35 10.30 -5.68 -4.72
N ALA A 36 10.19 -4.79 -3.73
CA ALA A 36 9.83 -3.40 -3.94
C ALA A 36 10.79 -2.50 -3.17
N MET A 37 11.07 -1.31 -3.71
CA MET A 37 12.09 -0.43 -3.18
C MET A 37 11.59 0.99 -2.90
N SER A 38 12.41 1.76 -2.19
CA SER A 38 12.26 3.21 -2.02
C SER A 38 10.90 3.59 -1.45
N TYR A 39 9.97 4.16 -2.23
CA TYR A 39 8.69 4.63 -1.70
C TYR A 39 7.87 3.54 -0.98
N PHE A 40 7.88 2.29 -1.47
CA PHE A 40 7.23 1.18 -0.76
C PHE A 40 7.88 0.91 0.60
N TYR A 41 9.21 1.00 0.66
CA TYR A 41 9.99 0.85 1.89
C TYR A 41 9.66 1.96 2.89
N ASP A 42 9.73 3.22 2.47
CA ASP A 42 9.52 4.38 3.35
C ASP A 42 8.11 4.36 3.94
N VAL A 43 7.08 4.11 3.11
CA VAL A 43 5.68 3.98 3.59
C VAL A 43 5.52 2.83 4.57
N ALA A 44 6.20 1.70 4.37
CA ALA A 44 6.17 0.59 5.31
C ALA A 44 6.90 0.90 6.62
N ALA A 45 8.03 1.59 6.55
CA ALA A 45 8.80 2.00 7.72
C ALA A 45 8.01 3.02 8.56
N ASP A 46 7.42 4.03 7.92
CA ASP A 46 6.61 5.07 8.57
C ASP A 46 5.33 4.48 9.21
N ALA A 47 4.76 3.45 8.60
CA ALA A 47 3.63 2.70 9.15
C ALA A 47 4.04 1.68 10.23
N GLY A 48 5.35 1.51 10.49
CA GLY A 48 5.88 0.58 11.48
C GLY A 48 5.64 -0.89 11.16
N ILE A 49 5.46 -1.24 9.88
CA ILE A 49 5.26 -2.64 9.44
C ILE A 49 6.56 -3.32 8.98
N ILE A 50 7.68 -2.58 8.97
CA ILE A 50 9.05 -3.10 8.88
C ILE A 50 9.97 -2.35 9.85
N ASP A 51 11.16 -2.89 10.06
CA ASP A 51 12.24 -2.20 10.76
C ASP A 51 12.94 -1.23 9.80
N VAL A 52 13.04 0.05 10.17
CA VAL A 52 13.60 1.10 9.30
C VAL A 52 15.10 0.92 8.98
N MET A 53 15.84 0.15 9.79
CA MET A 53 17.27 -0.10 9.60
C MET A 53 17.54 -1.42 8.88
N LYS A 54 16.69 -2.44 9.12
CA LYS A 54 16.89 -3.81 8.61
C LYS A 54 16.00 -4.14 7.41
N GLY A 55 15.00 -3.30 7.13
CA GLY A 55 13.95 -3.61 6.18
C GLY A 55 13.03 -4.73 6.66
N GLY A 56 12.47 -5.47 5.72
CA GLY A 56 11.62 -6.60 6.03
C GLY A 56 10.84 -7.13 4.85
N THR A 57 9.92 -8.03 5.15
CA THR A 57 8.98 -8.55 4.18
C THR A 57 7.57 -8.26 4.65
N VAL A 58 6.76 -7.71 3.75
CA VAL A 58 5.37 -7.37 4.01
C VAL A 58 4.45 -8.11 3.04
N SER A 59 3.15 -7.95 3.26
CA SER A 59 2.10 -8.40 2.36
C SER A 59 1.13 -7.26 2.10
N VAL A 60 0.35 -7.35 1.02
CA VAL A 60 -0.66 -6.34 0.67
C VAL A 60 -1.69 -6.19 1.80
N SER A 61 -2.04 -7.28 2.48
CA SER A 61 -2.94 -7.25 3.64
C SER A 61 -2.38 -6.43 4.82
N GLN A 62 -1.07 -6.43 5.05
CA GLN A 62 -0.45 -5.61 6.11
C GLN A 62 -0.52 -4.12 5.77
N TYR A 63 -0.21 -3.73 4.52
CA TYR A 63 -0.42 -2.35 4.08
C TYR A 63 -1.90 -1.94 4.21
N ARG A 64 -2.84 -2.81 3.81
CA ARG A 64 -4.28 -2.54 3.93
C ARG A 64 -4.71 -2.34 5.38
N ALA A 65 -4.27 -3.19 6.29
CA ALA A 65 -4.59 -3.08 7.72
C ALA A 65 -4.07 -1.75 8.28
N SER A 66 -2.84 -1.35 7.92
CA SER A 66 -2.27 -0.05 8.28
C SER A 66 -3.07 1.10 7.66
N ALA A 67 -3.51 0.97 6.40
CA ALA A 67 -4.32 1.99 5.72
C ALA A 67 -5.66 2.20 6.44
N ILE A 68 -6.37 1.12 6.78
CA ILE A 68 -7.65 1.20 7.52
C ILE A 68 -7.47 1.91 8.87
N LYS A 69 -6.34 1.67 9.55
CA LYS A 69 -6.01 2.37 10.79
C LYS A 69 -5.71 3.85 10.53
N ALA A 70 -4.84 4.17 9.58
CA ALA A 70 -4.44 5.54 9.26
C ALA A 70 -5.61 6.40 8.76
N CYS A 71 -6.54 5.81 8.00
CA CYS A 71 -7.73 6.51 7.50
C CYS A 71 -8.82 6.73 8.56
N SER A 72 -8.68 6.12 9.75
CA SER A 72 -9.73 6.17 10.77
C SER A 72 -9.71 7.40 11.67
N ALA A 73 -8.60 8.12 11.70
CA ALA A 73 -8.42 9.29 12.53
C ALA A 73 -7.44 10.27 11.87
N SER A 74 -7.67 11.56 12.04
CA SER A 74 -6.71 12.58 11.62
C SER A 74 -5.45 12.49 12.47
N ASN A 75 -4.29 12.56 11.83
CA ASN A 75 -2.99 12.68 12.49
C ASN A 75 -2.24 13.87 11.88
N VAL A 76 -1.98 14.90 12.68
CA VAL A 76 -1.29 16.11 12.22
C VAL A 76 0.20 15.87 11.96
N ASP A 77 0.80 14.88 12.62
CA ASP A 77 2.21 14.53 12.43
C ASP A 77 2.42 13.70 11.16
N GLN A 78 1.38 12.98 10.72
CA GLN A 78 1.38 12.15 9.51
C GLN A 78 0.11 12.38 8.67
N PRO A 79 -0.08 13.59 8.11
CA PRO A 79 -1.32 13.97 7.44
C PRO A 79 -1.60 13.16 6.16
N TRP A 80 -0.55 12.57 5.56
CA TRP A 80 -0.62 11.83 4.30
C TRP A 80 -0.69 10.31 4.48
N ALA A 81 -0.51 9.78 5.70
CA ALA A 81 -0.38 8.33 5.92
C ALA A 81 -1.54 7.51 5.34
N CYS A 82 -2.77 7.99 5.45
CA CYS A 82 -3.93 7.32 4.86
C CYS A 82 -3.80 7.21 3.34
N VAL A 83 -3.50 8.31 2.64
CA VAL A 83 -3.44 8.31 1.18
C VAL A 83 -2.20 7.57 0.66
N ASP A 84 -1.05 7.69 1.33
CA ASP A 84 0.18 6.97 0.97
C ASP A 84 -0.01 5.46 1.06
N LEU A 85 -0.57 4.98 2.18
CA LEU A 85 -0.86 3.55 2.36
C LEU A 85 -1.92 3.05 1.37
N VAL A 86 -2.97 3.83 1.11
CA VAL A 86 -3.99 3.49 0.10
C VAL A 86 -3.39 3.44 -1.30
N TYR A 87 -2.49 4.37 -1.63
CA TYR A 87 -1.80 4.41 -2.92
C TYR A 87 -0.90 3.19 -3.11
N VAL A 88 -0.13 2.80 -2.07
CA VAL A 88 0.64 1.55 -2.10
C VAL A 88 -0.25 0.33 -2.28
N VAL A 89 -1.37 0.22 -1.55
CA VAL A 89 -2.32 -0.90 -1.73
C VAL A 89 -2.88 -0.92 -3.15
N THR A 90 -3.25 0.24 -3.69
CA THR A 90 -3.77 0.37 -5.06
C THR A 90 -2.74 -0.12 -6.09
N LEU A 91 -1.47 0.28 -5.95
CA LEU A 91 -0.42 -0.17 -6.86
C LEU A 91 -0.20 -1.68 -6.76
N LEU A 92 -0.01 -2.21 -5.55
CA LEU A 92 0.31 -3.62 -5.37
C LEU A 92 -0.86 -4.53 -5.78
N GLN A 93 -2.07 -4.21 -5.33
CA GLN A 93 -3.25 -5.06 -5.55
C GLN A 93 -3.90 -4.80 -6.91
N ASP A 94 -4.26 -3.55 -7.19
CA ASP A 94 -5.13 -3.24 -8.32
C ASP A 94 -4.35 -3.08 -9.62
N ALA A 95 -3.15 -2.49 -9.59
CA ALA A 95 -2.32 -2.34 -10.79
C ALA A 95 -1.47 -3.60 -11.03
N TYR A 96 -0.68 -4.02 -10.03
CA TYR A 96 0.28 -5.12 -10.17
C TYR A 96 -0.32 -6.51 -9.93
N LYS A 97 -1.60 -6.58 -9.54
CA LYS A 97 -2.37 -7.82 -9.35
C LYS A 97 -1.79 -8.76 -8.25
N ILE A 98 -0.98 -8.23 -7.34
CA ILE A 98 -0.40 -8.99 -6.22
C ILE A 98 -1.50 -9.32 -5.21
N ARG A 99 -1.53 -10.57 -4.75
CA ARG A 99 -2.56 -11.06 -3.82
C ARG A 99 -2.26 -10.65 -2.37
N ASP A 100 -3.30 -10.63 -1.56
CA ASP A 100 -3.27 -10.17 -0.17
C ASP A 100 -2.20 -10.83 0.72
N ASN A 101 -1.91 -12.11 0.49
CA ASN A 101 -1.00 -12.93 1.28
C ASN A 101 0.38 -13.13 0.64
N GLU A 102 0.61 -12.56 -0.54
CA GLU A 102 1.90 -12.69 -1.23
C GLU A 102 2.96 -11.82 -0.55
N ARG A 103 4.16 -12.39 -0.40
CA ARG A 103 5.26 -11.76 0.33
C ARG A 103 6.08 -10.86 -0.60
N ILE A 104 6.29 -9.62 -0.18
CA ILE A 104 7.06 -8.60 -0.89
C ILE A 104 8.24 -8.21 0.00
N SER A 105 9.46 -8.45 -0.49
CA SER A 105 10.68 -8.03 0.20
C SER A 105 10.94 -6.55 -0.07
N LEU A 106 11.19 -5.77 0.99
CA LEU A 106 11.39 -4.34 0.90
C LEU A 106 12.87 -3.99 1.07
N PHE A 107 13.36 -3.17 0.14
CA PHE A 107 14.73 -2.65 0.14
C PHE A 107 14.70 -1.12 0.05
N LYS A 108 15.69 -0.46 0.62
CA LYS A 108 15.80 1.00 0.56
C LYS A 108 16.12 1.45 -0.87
#